data_AF-A0A7K2KNZ6-F1
#
_entry.id   AF-A0A7K2KNZ6-F1
#
_cell.length_a   1.000
_cell.length_b   1.000
_cell.length_c   1.000
_cell.angle_alpha   90.00
_cell.angle_beta   90.00
_cell.angle_gamma   90.00
#
_symmetry.space_group_name_H-M   'P 1'
#
loop_
_entity.id
_entity.type
_entity.pdbx_description
1 polymer ?
#
loop_
_entity_poly.entity_id
_entity_poly.type
_entity_poly.pdbx_seq_one_letter_code
_entity_poly.pdbx_strand_id
1 'polypeptide(L)'
;APPAARPRADAPAPVAVPEGAAPEGGAGAIGAAGGAAPHPRLLALLSLVEDSPGLDALGPYLDDPDPAVRAAAVTALGETA
;
A
#
# COMPACT_ATOMS: atom_id res chain seq x y z
N ALA A 1 27.22 -31.87 -51.86
CA ALA A 1 25.78 -31.59 -52.06
C ALA A 1 25.25 -30.89 -50.80
N PRO A 2 24.52 -29.76 -50.92
CA PRO A 2 23.91 -29.03 -49.80
C PRO A 2 22.54 -29.62 -49.42
N PRO A 3 22.01 -29.26 -48.24
CA PRO A 3 20.62 -28.83 -48.24
C PRO A 3 20.44 -27.45 -47.58
N ALA A 4 19.81 -26.56 -48.34
CA ALA A 4 19.33 -25.26 -47.93
C ALA A 4 18.23 -25.40 -46.86
N ALA A 5 18.39 -24.71 -45.72
CA ALA A 5 17.35 -24.55 -44.73
C ALA A 5 16.62 -23.21 -44.94
N ARG A 6 15.29 -23.32 -45.01
CA ARG A 6 14.27 -22.33 -45.39
C ARG A 6 14.11 -21.19 -44.36
N PRO A 7 13.54 -20.03 -44.76
CA PRO A 7 13.43 -18.84 -43.93
C PRO A 7 12.38 -18.99 -42.82
N ARG A 8 12.70 -18.49 -41.62
CA ARG A 8 11.76 -18.40 -40.48
C ARG A 8 10.80 -17.23 -40.70
N ALA A 9 9.68 -17.51 -41.34
CA ALA A 9 8.48 -16.68 -41.19
C ALA A 9 7.79 -17.09 -39.87
N ASP A 10 7.69 -16.15 -38.93
CA ASP A 10 6.47 -15.72 -38.23
C ASP A 10 6.90 -14.90 -37.01
N ALA A 11 6.76 -13.58 -37.11
CA ALA A 11 6.88 -12.68 -35.97
C ALA A 11 5.47 -12.43 -35.44
N PRO A 12 5.18 -12.67 -34.15
CA PRO A 12 3.86 -12.38 -33.61
C PRO A 12 3.66 -10.86 -33.55
N ALA A 13 2.56 -10.39 -34.14
CA ALA A 13 2.10 -9.01 -34.00
C ALA A 13 1.86 -8.67 -32.51
N PRO A 14 2.18 -7.45 -32.04
CA PRO A 14 1.91 -7.07 -30.67
C PRO A 14 0.40 -7.00 -30.45
N VAL A 15 -0.09 -7.82 -29.52
CA VAL A 15 -1.48 -7.76 -29.04
C VAL A 15 -1.67 -6.41 -28.36
N ALA A 16 -2.65 -5.62 -28.82
CA ALA A 16 -3.08 -4.41 -28.13
C ALA A 16 -3.74 -4.82 -26.80
N VAL A 17 -3.13 -4.41 -25.69
CA VAL A 17 -3.72 -4.55 -24.36
C VAL A 17 -4.90 -3.57 -24.22
N PRO A 18 -6.07 -4.01 -23.73
CA PRO A 18 -7.20 -3.11 -23.51
C PRO A 18 -6.87 -2.15 -22.35
N GLU A 19 -6.84 -0.85 -22.65
CA GLU A 19 -6.80 0.21 -21.65
C GLU A 19 -8.15 0.23 -20.92
N GLY A 20 -8.18 -0.39 -19.74
CA GLY A 20 -9.42 -0.58 -19.00
C GLY A 20 -9.24 -1.32 -17.69
N ALA A 21 -8.48 -0.74 -16.76
CA ALA A 21 -8.62 -0.97 -15.32
C ALA A 21 -7.87 0.12 -14.57
N ALA A 22 -8.60 0.96 -13.85
CA ALA A 22 -8.04 1.93 -12.92
C ALA A 22 -7.15 1.19 -11.89
N PRO A 23 -5.92 1.66 -11.61
CA PRO A 23 -5.22 1.22 -10.42
C PRO A 23 -5.88 1.87 -9.20
N GLU A 24 -6.78 1.14 -8.57
CA GLU A 24 -6.96 1.25 -7.12
C GLU A 24 -5.63 0.90 -6.45
N GLY A 25 -5.19 1.74 -5.50
CA GLY A 25 -3.96 1.51 -4.74
C GLY A 25 -2.85 2.49 -5.10
N GLY A 26 -3.07 3.77 -4.80
CA GLY A 26 -2.00 4.75 -4.71
C GLY A 26 -1.09 4.45 -3.53
N ALA A 27 -0.16 3.51 -3.72
CA ALA A 27 1.10 3.50 -2.98
C ALA A 27 1.86 4.78 -3.36
N GLY A 28 1.87 5.78 -2.48
CA GLY A 28 2.57 7.02 -2.79
C GLY A 28 2.18 8.22 -1.94
N ALA A 29 2.24 8.09 -0.61
CA ALA A 29 2.42 9.25 0.27
C ALA A 29 3.25 8.87 1.50
N ILE A 30 4.47 8.36 1.29
CA ILE A 30 5.55 8.60 2.26
C ILE A 30 5.89 10.08 2.19
N GLY A 31 5.09 10.92 2.85
CA GLY A 31 5.29 12.36 2.80
C GLY A 31 4.01 13.15 2.66
N ALA A 32 3.12 12.99 3.63
CA ALA A 32 2.36 14.13 4.10
C ALA A 32 2.28 14.07 5.63
N ALA A 33 3.45 14.14 6.29
CA ALA A 33 3.54 14.89 7.54
C ALA A 33 3.41 16.41 7.22
N GLY A 34 2.37 16.74 6.45
CA GLY A 34 2.09 18.09 6.00
C GLY A 34 1.38 18.79 7.13
N GLY A 35 2.16 19.37 8.05
CA GLY A 35 1.84 20.57 8.83
C GLY A 35 0.40 20.79 9.31
N ALA A 36 -0.37 19.74 9.55
CA ALA A 36 -1.70 19.83 10.12
C ALA A 36 -1.55 19.82 11.64
N ALA A 37 -2.35 20.65 12.32
CA ALA A 37 -2.48 20.63 13.77
C ALA A 37 -2.63 19.18 14.26
N PRO A 38 -2.10 18.83 15.46
CA PRO A 38 -2.08 17.45 15.92
C PRO A 38 -3.48 16.84 15.83
N HIS A 39 -3.62 15.80 14.99
CA HIS A 39 -4.88 15.11 14.83
C HIS A 39 -5.23 14.47 16.18
N PRO A 40 -6.37 14.81 16.81
CA PRO A 40 -6.72 14.31 18.14
C PRO A 40 -6.79 12.78 18.15
N ARG A 41 -7.14 12.16 17.02
CA ARG A 41 -7.16 10.70 16.86
C ARG A 41 -5.77 10.07 16.86
N LEU A 42 -4.76 10.72 16.26
CA LEU A 42 -3.37 10.27 16.33
C LEU A 42 -2.83 10.36 17.76
N LEU A 43 -3.10 11.47 18.46
CA LEU A 43 -2.69 11.60 19.85
C LEU A 43 -3.34 10.54 20.74
N ALA A 44 -4.64 10.27 20.56
CA ALA A 44 -5.33 9.23 21.29
C ALA A 44 -4.73 7.84 21.04
N LEU A 45 -4.35 7.54 19.78
CA LEU A 45 -3.67 6.29 19.44
C LEU A 45 -2.29 6.19 20.12
N LEU A 46 -1.49 7.25 20.07
CA LEU A 46 -0.15 7.26 20.68
C LEU A 46 -0.23 7.04 22.19
N SER A 47 -1.10 7.79 22.88
CA SER A 47 -1.32 7.60 24.32
C SER A 47 -1.86 6.21 24.64
N LEU A 48 -2.77 5.68 23.80
CA LEU A 48 -3.25 4.31 23.94
C LEU A 48 -2.09 3.32 23.86
N VAL A 49 -1.19 3.44 22.88
CA VAL A 49 -0.02 2.55 22.71
C VAL A 49 0.95 2.64 23.89
N GLU A 50 1.19 3.85 24.41
CA GLU A 50 2.01 4.06 25.61
C GLU A 50 1.49 3.28 26.82
N ASP A 51 0.17 3.14 26.97
CA ASP A 51 -0.49 2.35 28.02
C ASP A 51 -0.42 0.82 27.79
N SER A 52 0.19 0.35 26.69
CA SER A 52 0.38 -1.07 26.37
C SER A 52 -0.93 -1.91 26.42
N PRO A 53 -1.92 -1.59 25.57
CA PRO A 53 -3.23 -2.22 25.58
C PRO A 53 -3.16 -3.61 24.94
N GLY A 54 -4.26 -4.37 25.06
CA GLY A 54 -4.45 -5.55 24.23
C GLY A 54 -4.53 -5.20 22.74
N LEU A 55 -4.11 -6.13 21.87
CA LEU A 55 -4.07 -5.93 20.41
C LEU A 55 -5.45 -5.59 19.81
N ASP A 56 -6.51 -6.15 20.39
CA ASP A 56 -7.91 -5.87 20.05
C ASP A 56 -8.28 -4.38 20.17
N ALA A 57 -7.62 -3.61 21.04
CA ALA A 57 -7.87 -2.17 21.18
C ALA A 57 -7.40 -1.35 19.97
N LEU A 58 -6.50 -1.88 19.14
CA LEU A 58 -5.99 -1.21 17.94
C LEU A 58 -6.92 -1.38 16.73
N GLY A 59 -7.84 -2.35 16.76
CA GLY A 59 -8.75 -2.66 15.65
C GLY A 59 -9.46 -1.43 15.05
N PRO A 60 -10.11 -0.57 15.87
CA PRO A 60 -10.79 0.64 15.37
C PRO A 60 -9.88 1.70 14.72
N TYR A 61 -8.56 1.60 14.87
CA TYR A 61 -7.59 2.52 14.27
C TYR A 61 -7.06 2.00 12.93
N LEU A 62 -7.18 0.69 12.66
CA LEU A 62 -6.81 0.09 11.37
C LEU A 62 -7.80 0.44 10.26
N ASP A 63 -9.08 0.63 10.61
CA ASP A 63 -10.15 1.07 9.70
C ASP A 63 -10.39 2.59 9.73
N ASP A 64 -9.51 3.37 10.38
CA ASP A 64 -9.70 4.83 10.48
C ASP A 64 -9.68 5.48 9.08
N PRO A 65 -10.58 6.42 8.77
CA PRO A 65 -10.58 7.10 7.47
C PRO A 65 -9.28 7.87 7.21
N ASP A 66 -8.62 8.34 8.27
CA ASP A 66 -7.36 9.07 8.17
C ASP A 66 -6.19 8.11 7.86
N PRO A 67 -5.50 8.28 6.72
CA PRO A 67 -4.39 7.40 6.34
C PRO A 67 -3.21 7.46 7.32
N ALA A 68 -2.99 8.59 8.00
CA ALA A 68 -1.92 8.71 8.98
C ALA A 68 -2.23 7.91 10.25
N VAL A 69 -3.51 7.88 10.68
CA VAL A 69 -3.95 7.05 11.80
C VAL A 69 -3.78 5.56 11.48
N ARG A 70 -4.16 5.12 10.27
CA ARG A 70 -3.98 3.72 9.85
C ARG A 70 -2.51 3.31 9.85
N ALA A 71 -1.64 4.16 9.30
CA ALA A 71 -0.20 3.88 9.26
C ALA A 71 0.39 3.76 10.67
N ALA A 72 0.05 4.68 11.58
CA ALA A 72 0.49 4.63 12.96
C ALA A 72 0.01 3.36 13.69
N ALA A 73 -1.23 2.92 13.44
CA ALA A 73 -1.78 1.70 14.04
C ALA A 73 -1.02 0.44 13.57
N VAL A 74 -0.66 0.38 12.28
CA VAL A 74 0.16 -0.72 11.73
C VAL A 74 1.58 -0.70 12.31
N THR A 75 2.19 0.48 12.46
CA THR A 75 3.50 0.61 13.13
C THR A 75 3.42 0.06 14.56
N ALA A 76 2.41 0.46 15.34
CA ALA A 76 2.24 0.00 16.71
C ALA A 76 2.10 -1.54 16.80
N LEU A 77 1.34 -2.17 15.90
CA LEU A 77 1.26 -3.65 15.84
C LEU A 77 2.62 -4.31 15.64
N GLY A 78 3.48 -3.72 14.80
CA GLY A 78 4.83 -4.22 14.55
C GLY A 78 5.77 -4.09 15.74
N GLU A 79 5.54 -3.13 16.64
CA GLU A 79 6.33 -2.96 17.87
C GLU A 79 5.88 -3.88 19.02
N THR A 80 4.65 -4.42 18.94
CA THR A 80 4.09 -5.34 19.95
C THR A 80 4.34 -6.83 19.68
N ALA A 81 4.91 -7.18 18.52
CA ALA A 81 5.10 -8.56 18.04
C ALA A 81 6.43 -9.21 18.47
#